data_AF-A0A353Z0C9-F1
#
_entry.id   AF-A0A353Z0C9-F1
#
_cell.length_a   1.000
_cell.length_b   1.000
_cell.length_c   1.000
_cell.angle_alpha   90.00
_cell.angle_beta   90.00
_cell.angle_gamma   90.00
#
_symmetry.space_group_name_H-M   'P 1'
#
loop_
_entity.id
_entity.type
_entity.pdbx_description
1 polymer ?
#
loop_
_entity_poly.entity_id
_entity_poly.type
_entity_poly.pdbx_seq_one_letter_code
_entity_poly.pdbx_strand_id
1 'polypeptide(L)'
;ETWVRKDNLRPLFFERNTREGDFRQHENYVFEGDSLVYRKNKIRDNAFTYDTIKITGCTYDVMSSLLFTRNIDYSKMKSNEKIPITVVMDDKTYDLYFRYIGIENKKLKNVGTFECLKFTVLLVQGTMFHEGEDMFIWVTNDKNHIPLWAESPILIGNVKARITKIQGNRYPLTSKIK
;
A
#
# COMPACT_ATOMS: atom_id res chain seq x y z
N GLU A 1 1.74 7.50 -9.59
CA GLU A 1 3.17 7.22 -9.77
C GLU A 1 3.92 7.46 -8.46
N THR A 2 5.02 6.76 -8.19
CA THR A 2 5.89 7.03 -7.03
C THR A 2 7.35 6.96 -7.45
N TRP A 3 8.16 7.90 -6.98
CA TRP A 3 9.62 7.88 -7.11
C TRP A 3 10.23 7.74 -5.72
N VAL A 4 11.20 6.86 -5.61
CA VAL A 4 11.89 6.57 -4.35
C VAL A 4 13.40 6.63 -4.54
N ARG A 5 14.12 6.96 -3.47
CA ARG A 5 15.58 6.88 -3.45
C ARG A 5 16.04 5.43 -3.59
N LYS A 6 17.06 5.19 -4.41
CA LYS A 6 17.56 3.84 -4.72
C LYS A 6 18.18 3.13 -3.51
N ASP A 7 18.78 3.88 -2.60
CA ASP A 7 19.55 3.38 -1.46
C ASP A 7 18.67 2.98 -0.27
N ASN A 8 17.59 3.70 -0.01
CA ASN A 8 16.77 3.49 1.19
C ASN A 8 15.25 3.50 0.95
N LEU A 9 14.81 3.61 -0.30
CA LEU A 9 13.40 3.64 -0.70
C LEU A 9 12.59 4.78 -0.08
N ARG A 10 13.24 5.83 0.43
CA ARG A 10 12.54 7.05 0.87
C ARG A 10 11.81 7.68 -0.31
N PRO A 11 10.54 8.09 -0.16
CA PRO A 11 9.81 8.74 -1.23
C PRO A 11 10.45 10.08 -1.57
N LEU A 12 10.41 10.42 -2.86
CA LEU A 12 10.82 11.70 -3.43
C LEU A 12 9.62 12.41 -4.06
N PHE A 13 8.76 11.62 -4.72
CA PHE A 13 7.59 12.11 -5.42
C PHE A 13 6.48 11.07 -5.38
N PHE A 14 5.24 11.54 -5.25
CA PHE A 14 4.06 10.71 -5.41
C PHE A 14 2.98 11.48 -6.17
N GLU A 15 2.33 10.81 -7.12
CA GLU A 15 1.22 11.36 -7.88
C GLU A 15 0.06 10.37 -7.89
N ARG A 16 -1.15 10.86 -7.62
CA ARG A 16 -2.37 10.07 -7.63
C ARG A 16 -3.46 10.79 -8.43
N ASN A 17 -4.13 10.02 -9.28
CA ASN A 17 -5.32 10.45 -10.01
C ASN A 17 -6.50 9.56 -9.59
N THR A 18 -7.41 10.12 -8.79
CA THR A 18 -8.59 9.43 -8.27
C THR A 18 -9.80 9.76 -9.13
N ARG A 19 -10.57 8.73 -9.53
CA ARG A 19 -11.83 8.86 -10.28
C ARG A 19 -12.85 7.88 -9.71
N GLU A 20 -13.80 8.40 -8.95
CA GLU A 20 -14.80 7.62 -8.22
C GLU A 20 -16.20 8.19 -8.47
N GLY A 21 -16.96 7.60 -9.39
CA GLY A 21 -18.21 8.20 -9.88
C GLY A 21 -17.95 9.61 -10.43
N ASP A 22 -18.60 10.62 -9.83
CA ASP A 22 -18.42 12.04 -10.19
C ASP A 22 -17.27 12.72 -9.44
N PHE A 23 -16.60 12.01 -8.53
CA PHE A 23 -15.43 12.53 -7.84
C PHE A 23 -14.19 12.38 -8.71
N ARG A 24 -13.43 13.49 -8.87
CA ARG A 24 -12.16 13.52 -9.57
C ARG A 24 -11.17 14.32 -8.74
N GLN A 25 -10.00 13.76 -8.50
CA GLN A 25 -8.94 14.43 -7.76
C GLN A 25 -7.58 14.09 -8.36
N HIS A 26 -6.72 15.08 -8.47
CA HIS A 26 -5.33 14.94 -8.90
C HIS A 26 -4.41 15.52 -7.85
N GLU A 27 -3.60 14.66 -7.23
CA GLU A 27 -2.67 15.04 -6.17
C GLU A 27 -1.24 14.73 -6.56
N ASN A 28 -0.35 15.63 -6.15
CA ASN A 28 1.09 15.46 -6.24
C ASN A 28 1.70 15.82 -4.89
N TYR A 29 2.64 14.99 -4.43
CA TYR A 29 3.44 15.19 -3.24
C TYR A 29 4.91 15.17 -3.63
N VAL A 30 5.65 16.20 -3.23
CA VAL A 30 7.12 16.27 -3.36
C VAL A 30 7.70 16.25 -1.96
N PHE A 31 8.51 15.25 -1.66
CA PHE A 31 9.09 15.04 -0.33
C PHE A 31 10.40 15.82 -0.20
N GLU A 32 10.45 16.73 0.77
CA GLU A 32 11.64 17.51 1.10
C GLU A 32 12.26 16.90 2.37
N GLY A 33 13.13 15.92 2.12
CA GLY A 33 13.74 15.12 3.17
C GLY A 33 12.71 14.39 4.04
N ASP A 34 12.99 14.33 5.33
CA ASP A 34 12.23 13.56 6.31
C ASP A 34 11.28 14.46 7.16
N SER A 35 11.03 15.71 6.73
CA SER A 35 10.35 16.72 7.57
C SER A 35 9.18 17.43 6.91
N LEU A 36 9.14 17.49 5.58
CA LEU A 36 8.16 18.29 4.86
C LEU A 36 7.74 17.63 3.55
N VAL A 37 6.48 17.81 3.19
CA VAL A 37 5.93 17.44 1.88
C VAL A 37 5.27 18.66 1.26
N TYR A 38 5.68 19.04 0.06
CA TYR A 38 4.97 20.00 -0.76
C TYR A 38 3.84 19.31 -1.51
N ARG A 39 2.63 19.85 -1.41
CA ARG A 39 1.44 19.25 -1.96
C ARG A 39 0.83 20.16 -3.02
N LYS A 40 0.44 19.56 -4.15
CA LYS A 40 -0.35 20.21 -5.22
C LYS A 40 -1.58 19.36 -5.48
N ASN A 41 -2.77 19.94 -5.37
CA ASN A 41 -4.03 19.23 -5.59
C ASN A 41 -4.99 19.98 -6.49
N LYS A 42 -5.80 19.23 -7.23
CA LYS A 42 -6.94 19.72 -7.99
C LYS A 42 -8.11 18.78 -7.81
N ILE A 43 -9.25 19.33 -7.37
CA ILE A 43 -10.52 18.59 -7.28
C ILE A 43 -11.41 19.03 -8.43
N ARG A 44 -11.87 18.07 -9.25
CA ARG A 44 -12.67 18.30 -10.46
C ARG A 44 -12.05 19.40 -11.35
N ASP A 45 -12.82 20.44 -11.66
CA ASP A 45 -12.42 21.54 -12.54
C ASP A 45 -11.97 22.79 -11.77
N ASN A 46 -11.78 22.68 -10.44
CA ASN A 46 -11.31 23.78 -9.61
C ASN A 46 -9.87 24.17 -9.94
N ALA A 47 -9.45 25.35 -9.48
CA ALA A 47 -8.04 25.76 -9.54
C ALA A 47 -7.14 24.80 -8.72
N PHE A 48 -5.87 24.72 -9.11
CA PHE A 48 -4.88 24.02 -8.30
C PHE A 48 -4.70 24.73 -6.95
N THR A 49 -4.60 23.93 -5.89
CA THR A 49 -4.27 24.37 -4.54
C THR A 49 -2.90 23.82 -4.16
N TYR A 50 -2.18 24.58 -3.35
CA TYR A 50 -0.83 24.27 -2.90
C TYR A 50 -0.77 24.37 -1.39
N ASP A 51 -0.09 23.42 -0.77
CA ASP A 51 0.08 23.39 0.68
C ASP A 51 1.38 22.67 1.07
N THR A 52 1.72 22.71 2.35
CA THR A 52 2.83 21.98 2.94
C THR A 52 2.36 21.14 4.11
N ILE A 53 2.77 19.87 4.14
CA ILE A 53 2.44 18.93 5.20
C ILE A 53 3.72 18.65 5.98
N LYS A 54 3.72 18.93 7.28
CA LYS A 54 4.82 18.52 8.16
C LYS A 54 4.74 17.02 8.36
N ILE A 55 5.87 16.34 8.17
CA ILE A 55 5.99 14.90 8.31
C ILE A 55 7.11 14.55 9.31
N THR A 56 7.16 13.29 9.69
CA THR A 56 8.26 12.73 10.49
C THR A 56 9.12 11.80 9.65
N GLY A 57 10.34 11.55 10.17
CA GLY A 57 11.33 10.56 9.73
C GLY A 57 10.87 9.45 8.81
N CYS A 58 9.81 8.75 9.19
CA CYS A 58 9.36 7.53 8.54
C CYS A 58 7.96 7.64 7.93
N THR A 59 7.70 8.76 7.26
CA THR A 59 6.45 8.98 6.52
C THR A 59 6.60 8.56 5.06
N TYR A 60 5.67 7.75 4.57
CA TYR A 60 5.64 7.23 3.21
C TYR A 60 4.39 7.70 2.46
N ASP A 61 4.37 7.57 1.13
CA ASP A 61 3.12 7.52 0.38
C ASP A 61 2.58 6.07 0.33
N VAL A 62 1.37 5.88 -0.19
CA VAL A 62 0.71 4.56 -0.26
C VAL A 62 1.52 3.55 -1.10
N MET A 63 2.24 4.00 -2.13
CA MET A 63 3.01 3.10 -2.99
C MET A 63 4.44 2.89 -2.48
N SER A 64 5.11 3.92 -1.95
CA SER A 64 6.43 3.75 -1.34
C SER A 64 6.38 2.92 -0.05
N SER A 65 5.30 3.01 0.72
CA SER A 65 5.05 2.12 1.86
C SER A 65 4.99 0.65 1.43
N LEU A 66 4.32 0.35 0.31
CA LEU A 66 4.30 -1.00 -0.26
C LEU A 66 5.69 -1.48 -0.70
N LEU A 67 6.53 -0.59 -1.24
CA LEU A 67 7.92 -0.94 -1.59
C LEU A 67 8.77 -1.19 -0.33
N PHE A 68 8.59 -0.37 0.70
CA PHE A 68 9.27 -0.53 1.97
C PHE A 68 8.93 -1.88 2.64
N THR A 69 7.66 -2.24 2.74
CA THR A 69 7.23 -3.48 3.40
C THR A 69 7.81 -4.74 2.77
N ARG A 70 8.08 -4.72 1.46
CA ARG A 70 8.73 -5.85 0.76
C ARG A 70 10.17 -6.14 1.23
N ASN A 71 10.79 -5.23 1.98
CA ASN A 71 12.14 -5.38 2.52
C ASN A 71 12.16 -5.81 4.00
N ILE A 72 10.99 -6.02 4.62
CA ILE A 72 10.88 -6.50 5.99
C ILE A 72 11.13 -8.02 6.03
N ASP A 73 11.89 -8.48 7.01
CA ASP A 73 12.04 -9.91 7.30
C ASP A 73 10.90 -10.37 8.21
N TYR A 74 9.96 -11.10 7.63
CA TYR A 74 8.78 -11.62 8.32
C TYR A 74 9.02 -12.98 9.01
N SER A 75 10.21 -13.59 8.88
CA SER A 75 10.48 -14.96 9.32
C SER A 75 10.28 -15.20 10.82
N LYS A 76 10.39 -14.14 11.63
CA LYS A 76 10.23 -14.19 13.10
C LYS A 76 8.92 -13.60 13.60
N MET A 77 8.06 -13.11 12.71
CA MET A 77 6.81 -12.48 13.11
C MET A 77 5.82 -13.50 13.68
N LYS A 78 5.11 -13.08 14.72
CA LYS A 78 4.03 -13.86 15.34
C LYS A 78 2.68 -13.38 14.84
N SER A 79 1.71 -14.30 14.79
CA SER A 79 0.32 -13.93 14.48
C SER A 79 -0.16 -12.82 15.42
N ASN A 80 -0.91 -11.87 14.88
CA ASN A 80 -1.40 -10.63 15.48
C ASN A 80 -0.35 -9.56 15.82
N GLU A 81 0.92 -9.77 15.49
CA GLU A 81 1.93 -8.72 15.63
C GLU A 81 1.73 -7.60 14.60
N LYS A 82 1.91 -6.36 15.04
CA LYS A 82 1.63 -5.15 14.26
C LYS A 82 2.94 -4.51 13.79
N ILE A 83 2.97 -4.11 12.53
CA ILE A 83 4.04 -3.31 11.93
C ILE A 83 3.49 -1.90 11.73
N PRO A 84 3.95 -0.90 12.50
CA PRO A 84 3.51 0.48 12.34
C PRO A 84 4.04 1.07 11.03
N ILE A 85 3.24 1.93 10.41
CA ILE A 85 3.65 2.72 9.26
C ILE A 85 2.95 4.07 9.26
N THR A 86 3.68 5.14 9.01
CA THR A 86 3.09 6.46 8.84
C THR A 86 2.97 6.76 7.35
N VAL A 87 1.78 7.14 6.90
CA VAL A 87 1.49 7.45 5.49
C VAL A 87 0.95 8.86 5.35
N VAL A 88 1.43 9.63 4.37
CA VAL A 88 0.82 10.90 3.95
C VAL A 88 -0.20 10.65 2.84
N MET A 89 -1.43 11.12 3.06
CA MET A 89 -2.56 10.99 2.15
C MET A 89 -3.62 12.03 2.52
N ASP A 90 -4.43 12.50 1.57
CA ASP A 90 -5.59 13.37 1.83
C ASP A 90 -5.24 14.56 2.75
N ASP A 91 -4.11 15.21 2.47
CA ASP A 91 -3.61 16.41 3.15
C ASP A 91 -3.13 16.23 4.59
N LYS A 92 -2.98 14.99 5.07
CA LYS A 92 -2.48 14.71 6.41
C LYS A 92 -1.69 13.42 6.51
N THR A 93 -1.06 13.22 7.67
CA THR A 93 -0.37 11.99 8.01
C THR A 93 -1.29 11.07 8.81
N TYR A 94 -1.19 9.78 8.54
CA TYR A 94 -1.92 8.73 9.23
C TYR A 94 -0.95 7.71 9.80
N ASP A 95 -1.06 7.45 11.10
CA ASP A 95 -0.36 6.36 11.75
C ASP A 95 -1.19 5.09 11.63
N LEU A 96 -0.79 4.26 10.66
CA LEU A 96 -1.43 3.00 10.33
C LEU A 96 -0.57 1.83 10.82
N TYR A 97 -1.08 0.63 10.63
CA TYR A 97 -0.29 -0.57 10.81
C TYR A 97 -0.80 -1.72 9.94
N PHE A 98 0.11 -2.63 9.62
CA PHE A 98 -0.20 -3.95 9.09
C PHE A 98 -0.15 -4.94 10.24
N ARG A 99 -1.17 -5.77 10.39
CA ARG A 99 -1.17 -6.87 11.34
C ARG A 99 -0.93 -8.18 10.61
N TYR A 100 0.11 -8.90 11.01
CA TYR A 100 0.40 -10.22 10.45
C TYR A 100 -0.62 -11.23 10.96
N ILE A 101 -1.34 -11.91 10.06
CA ILE A 101 -2.35 -12.90 10.42
C ILE A 101 -1.71 -14.29 10.48
N GLY A 102 -0.88 -14.63 9.50
CA GLY A 102 -0.25 -15.95 9.39
C GLY A 102 0.06 -16.34 7.96
N ILE A 103 0.34 -17.62 7.76
CA ILE A 103 0.60 -18.22 6.44
C ILE A 103 -0.68 -18.86 5.91
N GLU A 104 -1.03 -18.57 4.66
CA GLU A 104 -2.19 -19.15 3.96
C GLU A 104 -1.85 -19.44 2.50
N ASN A 105 -2.29 -20.59 1.97
CA ASN A 105 -2.16 -20.89 0.56
C ASN A 105 -3.23 -20.16 -0.26
N LYS A 106 -2.84 -19.30 -1.20
CA LYS A 106 -3.75 -18.57 -2.09
C LYS A 106 -3.68 -19.11 -3.51
N LYS A 107 -4.81 -19.60 -4.02
CA LYS A 107 -4.96 -20.01 -5.42
C LYS A 107 -5.38 -18.83 -6.29
N LEU A 108 -4.59 -18.52 -7.31
CA LEU A 108 -4.87 -17.50 -8.30
C LEU A 108 -5.20 -18.14 -9.65
N LYS A 109 -6.41 -17.85 -10.17
CA LYS A 109 -6.85 -18.35 -11.47
C LYS A 109 -5.85 -17.95 -12.57
N ASN A 110 -5.37 -18.93 -13.31
CA ASN A 110 -4.39 -18.82 -14.42
C ASN A 110 -2.98 -18.35 -14.02
N VAL A 111 -2.65 -18.26 -12.73
CA VAL A 111 -1.31 -17.86 -12.26
C VAL A 111 -0.64 -18.99 -11.46
N GLY A 112 -1.41 -19.68 -10.61
CA GLY A 112 -0.95 -20.81 -9.80
C GLY A 112 -1.41 -20.70 -8.34
N THR A 113 -0.92 -21.60 -7.50
CA THR A 113 -1.12 -21.56 -6.04
C THR A 113 0.17 -21.10 -5.38
N PHE A 114 0.06 -20.26 -4.36
CA PHE A 114 1.21 -19.72 -3.65
C PHE A 114 1.02 -19.84 -2.15
N GLU A 115 2.09 -20.23 -1.45
CA GLU A 115 2.20 -19.99 -0.01
C GLU A 115 2.35 -18.47 0.21
N CYS A 116 1.48 -17.89 1.03
CA CYS A 116 1.41 -16.46 1.23
C CYS A 116 1.47 -16.08 2.71
N LEU A 117 2.13 -14.95 2.99
CA LEU A 117 1.93 -14.19 4.20
C LEU A 117 0.63 -13.39 4.07
N LYS A 118 -0.26 -13.53 5.05
CA LYS A 118 -1.53 -12.80 5.10
C LYS A 118 -1.44 -11.68 6.12
N PHE A 119 -1.92 -10.50 5.73
CA PHE A 119 -2.00 -9.32 6.58
C PHE A 119 -3.43 -8.77 6.59
N THR A 120 -3.79 -8.10 7.68
CA THR A 120 -4.87 -7.10 7.66
C THR A 120 -4.28 -5.70 7.85
N VAL A 121 -4.94 -4.68 7.32
CA VAL A 121 -4.50 -3.28 7.37
C VAL A 121 -5.54 -2.45 8.09
N LEU A 122 -5.09 -1.56 8.96
CA LEU A 122 -5.96 -0.51 9.48
C LEU A 122 -6.34 0.45 8.34
N LEU A 123 -7.62 0.45 7.97
CA LEU A 123 -8.20 1.39 7.03
C LEU A 123 -8.57 2.69 7.75
N VAL A 124 -8.21 3.80 7.12
CA VAL A 124 -8.73 5.12 7.46
C VAL A 124 -10.17 5.21 6.95
N GLN A 125 -11.07 5.77 7.76
CA GLN A 125 -12.43 6.04 7.32
C GLN A 125 -12.43 6.90 6.05
N GLY A 126 -13.08 6.40 5.01
CA GLY A 126 -13.25 7.10 3.74
C GLY A 126 -14.71 7.16 3.31
N THR A 127 -14.93 7.58 2.08
CA THR A 127 -16.26 7.61 1.45
C THR A 127 -16.78 6.23 1.06
N MET A 128 -15.89 5.30 0.69
CA MET A 128 -16.25 3.95 0.23
C MET A 128 -15.91 2.83 1.22
N PHE A 129 -14.94 3.07 2.10
CA PHE A 129 -14.37 2.06 2.99
C PHE A 129 -14.80 2.32 4.43
N HIS A 130 -15.17 1.24 5.12
CA HIS A 130 -15.37 1.27 6.56
C HIS A 130 -14.03 1.40 7.28
N GLU A 131 -13.99 2.20 8.34
CA GLU A 131 -12.85 2.24 9.24
C GLU A 131 -12.71 0.89 9.96
N GLY A 132 -11.48 0.41 10.13
CA GLY A 132 -11.22 -0.85 10.82
C GLY A 132 -10.19 -1.72 10.11
N GLU A 133 -10.17 -3.01 10.45
CA GLU A 133 -9.18 -3.99 9.97
C GLU A 133 -9.79 -5.00 9.00
N ASP A 134 -10.53 -4.51 8.02
CA ASP A 134 -11.30 -5.38 7.13
C ASP A 134 -10.66 -5.56 5.74
N MET A 135 -9.51 -4.91 5.48
CA MET A 135 -8.73 -5.14 4.27
C MET A 135 -7.69 -6.22 4.49
N PHE A 136 -7.81 -7.33 3.77
CA PHE A 136 -6.83 -8.41 3.78
C PHE A 136 -5.93 -8.38 2.56
N ILE A 137 -4.64 -8.63 2.76
CA ILE A 137 -3.64 -8.71 1.70
C ILE A 137 -2.88 -10.03 1.82
N TRP A 138 -2.71 -10.72 0.69
CA TRP A 138 -1.86 -11.91 0.57
C TRP A 138 -0.64 -11.55 -0.25
N VAL A 139 0.53 -11.85 0.32
CA VAL A 139 1.84 -11.54 -0.24
C VAL A 139 2.64 -12.84 -0.35
N THR A 140 3.43 -13.06 -1.40
CA THR A 140 4.24 -14.28 -1.52
C THR A 140 5.12 -14.49 -0.29
N ASN A 141 5.15 -15.71 0.26
CA ASN A 141 6.10 -16.10 1.30
C ASN A 141 7.46 -16.46 0.67
N ASP A 142 8.09 -15.49 0.02
CA ASP A 142 9.43 -15.61 -0.54
C ASP A 142 10.15 -14.25 -0.51
N LYS A 143 11.43 -14.23 -0.89
CA LYS A 143 12.25 -13.01 -0.87
C LYS A 143 11.72 -11.87 -1.75
N ASN A 144 10.73 -12.11 -2.62
CA ASN A 144 10.15 -11.04 -3.41
C ASN A 144 9.05 -10.30 -2.65
N HIS A 145 8.32 -10.97 -1.75
CA HIS A 145 7.13 -10.43 -1.07
C HIS A 145 6.16 -9.74 -2.07
N ILE A 146 5.75 -10.43 -3.13
CA ILE A 146 4.86 -9.88 -4.16
C ILE A 146 3.42 -9.89 -3.65
N PRO A 147 2.70 -8.75 -3.61
CA PRO A 147 1.28 -8.72 -3.33
C PRO A 147 0.51 -9.44 -4.44
N LEU A 148 -0.23 -10.48 -4.07
CA LEU A 148 -0.94 -11.37 -4.99
C LEU A 148 -2.44 -11.09 -5.03
N TRP A 149 -3.01 -10.77 -3.88
CA TRP A 149 -4.44 -10.56 -3.69
C TRP A 149 -4.66 -9.52 -2.60
N ALA A 150 -5.62 -8.63 -2.81
CA ALA A 150 -6.17 -7.79 -1.77
C ALA A 150 -7.69 -7.84 -1.84
N GLU A 151 -8.35 -7.87 -0.70
CA GLU A 151 -9.80 -7.73 -0.64
C GLU A 151 -10.23 -6.90 0.55
N SER A 152 -11.30 -6.13 0.36
CA SER A 152 -11.87 -5.29 1.40
C SER A 152 -13.39 -5.22 1.20
N PRO A 153 -14.19 -5.31 2.27
CA PRO A 153 -15.56 -4.87 2.19
C PRO A 153 -15.60 -3.37 1.89
N ILE A 154 -16.64 -2.99 1.17
CA ILE A 154 -17.04 -1.60 0.93
C ILE A 154 -18.50 -1.46 1.40
N LEU A 155 -19.04 -0.23 1.39
CA LEU A 155 -20.42 0.05 1.81
C LEU A 155 -21.45 -0.97 1.29
N ILE A 156 -21.33 -1.38 0.03
CA ILE A 156 -22.17 -2.40 -0.59
C ILE A 156 -21.29 -3.38 -1.36
N GLY A 157 -21.01 -4.53 -0.73
CA GLY A 157 -20.27 -5.64 -1.36
C GLY A 157 -18.80 -5.70 -0.95
N ASN A 158 -17.94 -6.13 -1.88
CA ASN A 158 -16.53 -6.38 -1.61
C ASN A 158 -15.71 -6.09 -2.87
N VAL A 159 -14.61 -5.36 -2.72
CA VAL A 159 -13.64 -5.09 -3.79
C VAL A 159 -12.49 -6.06 -3.67
N LYS A 160 -12.13 -6.68 -4.80
CA LYS A 160 -11.03 -7.65 -4.91
C LYS A 160 -10.05 -7.21 -5.98
N ALA A 161 -8.78 -7.06 -5.60
CA ALA A 161 -7.68 -6.87 -6.52
C ALA A 161 -6.83 -8.15 -6.57
N ARG A 162 -6.43 -8.57 -7.77
CA ARG A 162 -5.59 -9.76 -7.94
C ARG A 162 -4.59 -9.58 -9.06
N ILE A 163 -3.43 -10.21 -8.89
CA ILE A 163 -2.45 -10.35 -9.97
C ILE A 163 -2.98 -11.30 -11.06
N THR A 164 -2.70 -10.95 -12.32
CA THR A 164 -3.00 -11.78 -13.50
C THR A 164 -1.73 -12.35 -14.15
N LYS A 165 -0.57 -11.76 -13.88
CA LYS A 165 0.74 -12.16 -14.43
C LYS A 165 1.87 -11.66 -13.54
N ILE A 166 2.92 -12.46 -13.36
CA ILE A 166 4.15 -12.08 -12.65
C ILE A 166 5.32 -12.20 -13.63
N GLN A 167 6.09 -11.14 -13.79
CA GLN A 167 7.30 -11.09 -14.62
C GLN A 167 8.32 -10.10 -14.03
N GLY A 168 9.60 -10.28 -14.33
CA GLY A 168 10.66 -9.35 -13.91
C GLY A 168 10.98 -9.35 -12.41
N ASN A 169 10.65 -10.43 -11.69
CA ASN A 169 10.94 -10.59 -10.28
C ASN A 169 12.45 -10.79 -10.03
N ARG A 170 12.95 -10.22 -8.94
CA ARG A 170 14.38 -10.22 -8.57
C ARG A 170 14.88 -11.60 -8.11
N TYR A 171 14.05 -12.34 -7.39
CA TYR A 171 14.39 -13.65 -6.81
C TYR A 171 13.47 -14.75 -7.36
N PRO A 172 13.89 -16.02 -7.38
CA PRO A 172 13.01 -17.14 -7.75
C PRO A 172 11.70 -17.15 -6.94
N LEU A 173 10.60 -17.55 -7.56
CA LEU A 173 9.28 -17.65 -6.94
C LEU A 173 9.16 -18.95 -6.11
N THR A 174 9.91 -19.04 -5.01
CA THR A 174 9.96 -20.25 -4.18
C THR A 174 8.64 -20.54 -3.46
N SER A 175 7.76 -19.54 -3.31
CA SER A 175 6.46 -19.73 -2.68
C SER A 175 5.41 -20.31 -3.63
N LYS A 176 5.71 -20.44 -4.94
CA LYS A 176 4.79 -21.04 -5.90
C LYS A 176 4.72 -22.55 -5.71
N ILE A 177 3.55 -23.04 -5.33
CA ILE A 177 3.27 -24.46 -5.10
C ILE A 177 2.84 -25.08 -6.45
N LYS A 178 3.36 -26.28 -6.73
CA LYS A 178 2.96 -27.08 -7.91
C LYS A 178 1.53 -27.59 -7.79
#